data_AF-A0A6P0U3L5-F1
#
_entry.id   AF-A0A6P0U3L5-F1
#
_cell.length_a   1.000
_cell.length_b   1.000
_cell.length_c   1.000
_cell.angle_alpha   90.00
_cell.angle_beta   90.00
_cell.angle_gamma   90.00
#
_symmetry.space_group_name_H-M   'P 1'
#
loop_
_entity.id
_entity.type
_entity.pdbx_description
1 polymer ?
#
loop_
_entity_poly.entity_id
_entity_poly.type
_entity_poly.pdbx_seq_one_letter_code
_entity_poly.pdbx_strand_id
1 'polypeptide(L)'
;MKHSSVSTNTGYIKVKGESSPYNGDLIYWSSRMGKNPLVSKRMATLLKRQKGICPYCGLHFKDGVNIELDHIIPKSSGGLDEYKNWQL
;
A
#
# COMPACT_ATOMS: atom_id res chain seq x y z
N MET A 1 -24.26 -16.44 22.97
CA MET A 1 -24.84 -15.73 21.80
C MET A 1 -23.87 -15.89 20.63
N LYS A 2 -24.29 -16.48 19.50
CA LYS A 2 -23.46 -16.60 18.29
C LYS A 2 -23.67 -15.35 17.42
N HIS A 3 -22.67 -14.48 17.34
CA HIS A 3 -22.70 -13.21 16.60
C HIS A 3 -22.29 -13.37 15.13
N SER A 4 -22.94 -14.24 14.33
CA SER A 4 -22.42 -14.49 12.97
C SER A 4 -23.44 -14.66 11.84
N SER A 5 -24.65 -14.13 11.96
CA SER A 5 -25.66 -14.18 10.88
C SER A 5 -25.77 -12.88 10.08
N VAL A 6 -24.64 -12.19 9.83
CA VAL A 6 -24.61 -11.05 8.91
C VAL A 6 -23.88 -11.47 7.64
N SER A 7 -24.56 -11.36 6.51
CA SER A 7 -23.95 -11.52 5.17
C SER A 7 -22.90 -10.41 4.98
N THR A 8 -21.63 -10.75 5.17
CA THR A 8 -20.52 -9.84 4.92
C THR A 8 -20.24 -9.79 3.43
N ASN A 9 -20.26 -8.59 2.83
CA ASN A 9 -19.86 -8.34 1.45
C ASN A 9 -18.50 -9.01 1.15
N THR A 10 -18.47 -9.86 0.13
CA THR A 10 -17.33 -10.75 -0.19
C THR A 10 -16.18 -10.05 -0.91
N GLY A 11 -16.30 -8.74 -1.19
CA GLY A 11 -15.28 -7.96 -1.88
C GLY A 11 -14.04 -7.60 -1.04
N TYR A 12 -14.03 -7.90 0.26
CA TYR A 12 -12.91 -7.56 1.16
C TYR A 12 -12.32 -8.79 1.88
N ILE A 13 -11.00 -8.76 2.06
CA ILE A 13 -10.26 -9.79 2.79
C ILE A 13 -10.25 -9.44 4.28
N LYS A 14 -10.76 -10.35 5.13
CA LYS A 14 -10.78 -10.16 6.60
C LYS A 14 -9.38 -9.97 7.18
N VAL A 15 -9.24 -9.10 8.16
CA VAL A 15 -7.99 -8.92 8.93
C VAL A 15 -7.69 -10.21 9.72
N LYS A 16 -6.41 -10.54 9.92
CA LYS A 16 -5.94 -11.77 10.57
C LYS A 16 -6.03 -11.60 12.08
N GLY A 17 -6.83 -12.42 12.76
CA GLY A 17 -6.88 -12.47 14.23
C GLY A 17 -7.05 -11.08 14.87
N GLU A 18 -6.19 -10.76 15.84
CA GLU A 18 -6.15 -9.48 16.56
C GLU A 18 -5.22 -8.44 15.90
N SER A 19 -4.83 -8.63 14.64
CA SER A 19 -3.99 -7.67 13.94
C SER A 19 -4.68 -6.30 13.86
N SER A 20 -3.94 -5.25 14.18
CA SER A 20 -4.38 -3.86 14.13
C SER A 20 -3.36 -3.03 13.35
N PRO A 21 -3.76 -2.01 12.55
CA PRO A 21 -2.81 -1.12 11.86
C PRO A 21 -1.75 -0.49 12.79
N TYR A 22 -2.04 -0.47 14.09
CA TYR A 22 -1.19 0.12 15.14
C TYR A 22 -0.40 -0.90 15.95
N ASN A 23 -0.53 -2.22 15.70
CA ASN A 23 0.15 -3.26 16.47
C ASN A 23 1.63 -3.49 16.09
N GLY A 24 2.16 -2.70 15.16
CA GLY A 24 3.56 -2.79 14.71
C GLY A 24 3.84 -3.89 13.67
N ASP A 25 2.84 -4.66 13.22
CA ASP A 25 3.02 -5.68 12.16
C ASP A 25 3.05 -5.04 10.76
N LEU A 26 4.10 -4.25 10.53
CA LEU A 26 4.29 -3.49 9.30
C LEU A 26 4.36 -4.39 8.06
N ILE A 27 4.90 -5.60 8.18
CA ILE A 27 4.99 -6.56 7.08
C ILE A 27 3.58 -7.01 6.65
N TYR A 28 2.73 -7.36 7.62
CA TYR A 28 1.34 -7.73 7.34
C TYR A 28 0.59 -6.59 6.64
N TRP A 29 0.64 -5.38 7.18
CA TRP A 29 -0.08 -4.22 6.64
C TRP A 29 0.47 -3.74 5.28
N SER A 30 1.78 -3.73 5.09
CA SER A 30 2.39 -3.41 3.79
C SER A 30 2.01 -4.41 2.69
N SER A 31 1.95 -5.71 3.03
CA SER A 31 1.52 -6.74 2.08
C SER A 31 0.04 -6.63 1.69
N ARG A 32 -0.79 -6.10 2.60
CA ARG A 32 -2.23 -5.90 2.43
C ARG A 32 -2.53 -4.68 1.55
N MET A 33 -1.80 -3.58 1.72
CA MET A 33 -1.95 -2.39 0.86
C MET A 33 -1.76 -2.72 -0.62
N GLY A 34 -0.74 -3.50 -0.98
CA GLY A 34 -0.52 -3.90 -2.38
C GLY A 34 -1.62 -4.79 -2.99
N LYS A 35 -2.50 -5.35 -2.16
CA LYS A 35 -3.65 -6.18 -2.56
C LYS A 35 -5.00 -5.50 -2.31
N ASN A 36 -5.00 -4.27 -1.81
CA ASN A 36 -6.20 -3.54 -1.49
C ASN A 36 -6.91 -3.10 -2.78
N PRO A 37 -8.20 -3.45 -2.99
CA PRO A 37 -8.94 -3.05 -4.19
C PRO A 37 -9.08 -1.53 -4.35
N LEU A 38 -8.91 -0.75 -3.27
CA LEU A 38 -8.92 0.71 -3.28
C LEU A 38 -7.60 1.32 -3.78
N VAL A 39 -6.54 0.52 -3.90
CA VAL A 39 -5.23 0.97 -4.37
C VAL A 39 -5.17 0.80 -5.89
N SER A 40 -4.75 1.86 -6.59
CA SER A 40 -4.62 1.80 -8.05
C SER A 40 -3.59 0.76 -8.48
N LYS A 41 -3.76 0.17 -9.67
CA LYS A 41 -2.78 -0.79 -10.22
C LYS A 41 -1.36 -0.23 -10.22
N ARG A 42 -1.19 1.06 -10.54
CA ARG A 42 0.10 1.76 -10.54
C ARG A 42 0.73 1.74 -9.15
N MET A 43 0.00 2.13 -8.12
CA MET A 43 0.47 2.11 -6.75
C MET A 43 0.78 0.70 -6.26
N ALA A 44 -0.08 -0.29 -6.56
CA ALA A 44 0.18 -1.68 -6.20
C ALA A 44 1.48 -2.21 -6.83
N THR A 45 1.74 -1.89 -8.09
CA THR A 45 2.99 -2.23 -8.78
C THR A 45 4.21 -1.58 -8.11
N LEU A 46 4.11 -0.30 -7.75
CA LEU A 46 5.21 0.43 -7.11
C LEU A 46 5.45 -0.06 -5.67
N LEU A 47 4.41 -0.25 -4.87
CA LEU A 47 4.49 -0.85 -3.53
C LEU A 47 5.19 -2.22 -3.59
N LYS A 48 4.82 -3.07 -4.57
CA LYS A 48 5.48 -4.38 -4.75
C LYS A 48 6.96 -4.22 -5.10
N ARG A 49 7.29 -3.31 -6.04
CA ARG A 49 8.68 -3.07 -6.46
C ARG A 49 9.53 -2.51 -5.34
N GLN A 50 8.98 -1.59 -4.56
CA GLN A 50 9.62 -0.94 -3.42
C GLN A 50 9.52 -1.77 -2.13
N LYS A 51 8.94 -2.98 -2.20
CA LYS A 51 8.72 -3.88 -1.04
C LYS A 51 7.97 -3.20 0.12
N GLY A 52 7.12 -2.22 -0.20
CA GLY A 52 6.39 -1.43 0.80
C GLY A 52 7.28 -0.48 1.60
N ILE A 53 8.47 -0.14 1.11
CA ILE A 53 9.44 0.74 1.76
C ILE A 53 9.62 2.01 0.93
N CYS A 54 9.63 3.18 1.57
CA CYS A 54 9.93 4.45 0.90
C CYS A 54 11.43 4.50 0.54
N PRO A 55 11.80 4.74 -0.73
CA PRO A 55 13.19 4.81 -1.17
C PRO A 55 13.92 6.05 -0.63
N TYR A 56 13.19 7.09 -0.23
CA TYR A 56 13.77 8.31 0.33
C TYR A 56 14.12 8.17 1.82
N CYS A 57 13.19 7.70 2.65
CA CYS A 57 13.40 7.64 4.11
C CYS A 57 13.64 6.22 4.67
N GLY A 58 13.47 5.16 3.88
CA GLY A 58 13.69 3.77 4.30
C GLY A 58 12.61 3.19 5.23
N LEU A 59 11.54 3.94 5.51
CA LEU A 59 10.43 3.49 6.35
C LEU A 59 9.38 2.72 5.56
N HIS A 60 8.65 1.84 6.25
CA HIS A 60 7.50 1.16 5.64
C HIS A 60 6.33 2.15 5.46
N PHE A 61 5.65 2.06 4.32
CA PHE A 61 4.37 2.74 4.15
C PHE A 61 3.37 2.24 5.18
N LYS A 62 2.52 3.14 5.68
CA LYS A 62 1.46 2.82 6.62
C LYS A 62 0.11 3.06 5.98
N ASP A 63 -0.83 2.17 6.29
CA ASP A 63 -2.22 2.30 5.86
C ASP A 63 -2.84 3.57 6.48
N GLY A 64 -3.65 4.30 5.72
CA GLY A 64 -4.28 5.54 6.16
C GLY A 64 -3.42 6.81 6.08
N VAL A 65 -2.19 6.72 5.55
CA VAL A 65 -1.36 7.90 5.20
C VAL A 65 -1.50 8.17 3.70
N ASN A 66 -1.54 9.45 3.32
CA ASN A 66 -1.52 9.81 1.90
C ASN A 66 -0.15 9.44 1.31
N ILE A 67 -0.16 8.45 0.41
CA ILE A 67 1.01 8.05 -0.36
C ILE A 67 0.92 8.72 -1.72
N GLU A 68 1.88 9.57 -2.01
CA GLU A 68 1.94 10.30 -3.27
C GLU A 68 2.76 9.54 -4.31
N LEU A 69 2.48 9.79 -5.58
CA LEU A 69 3.27 9.30 -6.69
C LEU A 69 4.27 10.39 -7.09
N ASP A 70 5.55 10.08 -7.03
CA ASP A 70 6.64 11.03 -7.31
C ASP A 70 7.50 10.57 -8.50
N HIS A 71 8.18 11.53 -9.15
CA HIS A 71 9.18 11.25 -10.17
C HIS A 71 10.59 11.33 -9.57
N ILE A 72 11.34 10.23 -9.64
CA ILE A 72 12.74 10.16 -9.17
C ILE A 72 13.59 11.26 -9.82
N ILE A 73 13.44 11.44 -11.14
CA ILE A 73 13.93 12.60 -11.87
C ILE A 73 12.74 13.52 -12.13
N PRO A 74 12.74 14.77 -11.63
CA PRO A 74 11.65 15.70 -11.86
C PRO A 74 11.38 15.92 -13.35
N LYS A 75 10.11 16.11 -13.72
CA LYS A 75 9.72 16.42 -15.11
C LYS A 75 10.41 17.69 -15.63
N SER A 76 10.59 18.70 -14.77
CA SER A 76 11.31 19.94 -15.09
C SER A 76 12.78 19.71 -15.44
N SER A 77 13.36 18.59 -15.00
CA SER A 77 14.75 18.19 -15.26
C SER A 77 14.85 17.12 -16.35
N GLY A 78 13.80 16.91 -17.16
CA GLY A 78 13.76 15.94 -18.25
C GLY A 78 13.33 14.53 -17.84
N GLY A 79 12.82 14.35 -16.63
CA GLY A 79 12.30 13.06 -16.17
C GLY A 79 11.06 12.60 -16.94
N LEU A 80 11.07 11.34 -17.37
CA LEU A 80 9.97 10.75 -18.14
C LEU A 80 8.82 10.28 -17.24
N ASP A 81 7.61 10.25 -17.78
CA ASP A 81 6.41 9.77 -17.08
C ASP A 81 6.22 8.26 -17.24
N GLU A 82 7.15 7.49 -16.67
CA GLU A 82 7.19 6.04 -16.82
C GLU A 82 7.43 5.32 -15.50
N TYR A 83 7.06 4.02 -15.45
CA TYR A 83 7.25 3.21 -14.26
C TYR A 83 8.68 3.24 -13.74
N LYS A 84 9.70 3.28 -14.60
CA LYS A 84 11.11 3.32 -14.17
C LYS A 84 11.47 4.60 -13.41
N ASN A 85 10.79 5.70 -13.70
CA ASN A 85 11.02 7.00 -13.08
C ASN A 85 10.02 7.32 -11.96
N TRP A 86 8.98 6.50 -11.75
CA TRP A 86 8.05 6.71 -10.64
C TRP A 86 8.54 6.08 -9.33
N GLN A 87 8.27 6.75 -8.22
CA GLN A 87 8.37 6.20 -6.87
C GLN A 87 7.12 6.56 -6.05
N LEU A 88 6.93 5.85 -4.94
CA LEU A 88 6.04 6.22 -3.85
C LEU A 88 6.84 6.77 -2.68
#